data_AF-A0A2H9QLF4-F1
#
_entry.id   AF-A0A2H9QLF4-F1
#
_cell.length_a   1.000
_cell.length_b   1.000
_cell.length_c   1.000
_cell.angle_alpha   90.00
_cell.angle_beta   90.00
_cell.angle_gamma   90.00
#
_symmetry.space_group_name_H-M   'P 1'
#
loop_
_entity.id
_entity.type
_entity.pdbx_description
1 polymer ?
#
loop_
_entity_poly.entity_id
_entity_poly.type
_entity_poly.pdbx_seq_one_letter_code
_entity_poly.pdbx_strand_id
1 'polypeptide(L)'
;METLKGKTIYVIGTGARKIVQLPRAIREFAEAGANVYTIMSNMGREICDSNLIDFEITKNTMVTGYSREGEKLPLEDLVLVAPCTFNTLNKISAGIADTYPTTVIASSIGNKRKVVIAPAMNSTMWEHPQTQESIKRIQSWGCKIVYPEISLERVTMAPIEKIADTVFSNLAKIRYESERIDINDEYTKLIKENHAEFRRIGGSMVDLDLTRGSAGCLSKRVKGGYIVSSTGAHVGSLSPKELTLVKRRTGEKIMWRGYKEPSSETPLLLELYSLIPKTNAIIHSHCSRMTYDHRMQQSYASEEYVRYGIFGEANKIINVLRKNNGFGILRLHGEISADKSLDDAFSKLKSRLEEAHG
;
A
#
# COMPACT_ATOMS: atom_id res chain seq x y z
N MET A 1 -13.74 12.34 -0.95
CA MET A 1 -14.46 11.13 -0.50
C MET A 1 -14.05 10.79 0.93
N GLU A 2 -15.00 10.59 1.84
CA GLU A 2 -14.72 10.20 3.24
C GLU A 2 -14.52 8.66 3.35
N THR A 3 -13.45 8.12 2.75
CA THR A 3 -13.20 6.66 2.70
C THR A 3 -13.00 6.00 4.07
N LEU A 4 -12.63 6.77 5.08
CA LEU A 4 -12.41 6.35 6.46
C LEU A 4 -13.50 6.87 7.41
N LYS A 5 -14.67 7.27 6.88
CA LYS A 5 -15.78 7.75 7.70
C LYS A 5 -16.11 6.78 8.83
N GLY A 6 -16.15 7.29 10.06
CA GLY A 6 -16.49 6.52 11.25
C GLY A 6 -15.37 5.58 11.73
N LYS A 7 -14.17 5.65 11.13
CA LYS A 7 -13.01 4.88 11.59
C LYS A 7 -12.26 5.61 12.69
N THR A 8 -11.84 4.87 13.69
CA THR A 8 -10.97 5.36 14.77
C THR A 8 -9.56 4.85 14.56
N ILE A 9 -8.58 5.75 14.45
CA ILE A 9 -7.17 5.41 14.22
C ILE A 9 -6.32 5.96 15.35
N TYR A 10 -5.58 5.09 16.02
CA TYR A 10 -4.55 5.53 16.96
C TYR A 10 -3.24 5.72 16.21
N VAL A 11 -2.64 6.90 16.30
CA VAL A 11 -1.33 7.21 15.71
C VAL A 11 -0.32 7.37 16.83
N ILE A 12 0.56 6.39 16.97
CA ILE A 12 1.52 6.27 18.06
C ILE A 12 2.93 6.63 17.57
N GLY A 13 3.43 7.79 18.01
CA GLY A 13 4.75 8.32 17.66
C GLY A 13 5.81 8.06 18.72
N THR A 14 6.97 7.53 18.31
CA THR A 14 8.10 7.27 19.20
C THR A 14 9.32 8.14 18.89
N GLY A 15 10.33 8.14 19.75
CA GLY A 15 11.48 9.05 19.69
C GLY A 15 12.44 8.88 18.50
N ALA A 16 12.01 9.21 17.29
CA ALA A 16 12.86 9.30 16.11
C ALA A 16 12.52 10.57 15.32
N ARG A 17 13.54 11.21 14.70
CA ARG A 17 13.41 12.51 13.99
C ARG A 17 12.27 12.55 12.96
N LYS A 18 11.94 11.41 12.35
CA LYS A 18 10.87 11.29 11.35
C LYS A 18 9.44 11.48 11.91
N ILE A 19 9.27 11.56 13.23
CA ILE A 19 7.99 11.86 13.88
C ILE A 19 7.36 13.18 13.39
N VAL A 20 8.19 14.14 13.00
CA VAL A 20 7.76 15.43 12.41
C VAL A 20 6.98 15.27 11.09
N GLN A 21 7.00 14.09 10.47
CA GLN A 21 6.25 13.80 9.25
C GLN A 21 4.83 13.30 9.52
N LEU A 22 4.52 12.86 10.74
CA LEU A 22 3.20 12.31 11.10
C LEU A 22 2.02 13.24 10.84
N PRO A 23 2.12 14.58 11.05
CA PRO A 23 1.03 15.49 10.73
C PRO A 23 0.47 15.32 9.31
N ARG A 24 1.33 14.96 8.35
CA ARG A 24 0.92 14.70 6.95
C ARG A 24 -0.04 13.51 6.86
N ALA A 25 0.30 12.37 7.46
CA ALA A 25 -0.57 11.19 7.48
C ALA A 25 -1.84 11.43 8.32
N ILE A 26 -1.74 12.09 9.47
CA ILE A 26 -2.89 12.40 10.34
C ILE A 26 -3.90 13.25 9.58
N ARG A 27 -3.44 14.27 8.85
CA ARG A 27 -4.29 15.13 8.02
C ARG A 27 -4.99 14.34 6.94
N GLU A 28 -4.27 13.47 6.22
CA GLU A 28 -4.88 12.60 5.20
C GLU A 28 -5.96 11.68 5.79
N PHE A 29 -5.74 11.11 6.97
CA PHE A 29 -6.73 10.26 7.63
C PHE A 29 -7.97 11.04 8.07
N ALA A 30 -7.77 12.22 8.65
CA ALA A 30 -8.84 13.10 9.11
C ALA A 30 -9.70 13.64 7.95
N GLU A 31 -9.05 14.08 6.86
CA GLU A 31 -9.72 14.52 5.62
C GLU A 31 -10.49 13.38 4.96
N ALA A 32 -9.98 12.14 5.06
CA ALA A 32 -10.71 10.94 4.66
C ALA A 32 -11.83 10.54 5.64
N GLY A 33 -12.04 11.28 6.73
CA GLY A 33 -13.18 11.11 7.64
C GLY A 33 -12.92 10.31 8.92
N ALA A 34 -11.67 9.90 9.18
CA ALA A 34 -11.31 9.19 10.41
C ALA A 34 -11.28 10.13 11.63
N ASN A 35 -11.56 9.58 12.81
CA ASN A 35 -11.21 10.17 14.10
C ASN A 35 -9.83 9.66 14.50
N VAL A 36 -8.87 10.56 14.66
CA VAL A 36 -7.48 10.21 14.95
C VAL A 36 -7.16 10.52 16.41
N TYR A 37 -6.47 9.61 17.08
CA TYR A 37 -5.96 9.81 18.43
C TYR A 37 -4.44 9.69 18.40
N THR A 38 -3.75 10.81 18.56
CA THR A 38 -2.30 10.85 18.51
C THR A 38 -1.72 10.65 19.91
N ILE A 39 -0.89 9.63 20.06
CA ILE A 39 -0.26 9.23 21.31
C ILE A 39 1.26 9.27 21.11
N MET A 40 2.00 9.99 21.95
CA MET A 40 3.46 10.09 21.81
C MET A 40 4.18 9.56 23.03
N SER A 41 5.31 8.90 22.80
CA SER A 41 6.32 8.73 23.86
C SER A 41 6.89 10.08 24.30
N ASN A 42 7.45 10.16 25.51
CA ASN A 42 8.07 11.39 26.02
C ASN A 42 9.14 11.95 25.05
N MET A 43 10.08 11.11 24.61
CA MET A 43 11.10 11.48 23.64
C MET A 43 10.50 11.91 22.28
N GLY A 44 9.40 11.29 21.85
CA GLY A 44 8.68 11.72 20.65
C GLY A 44 8.13 13.14 20.79
N ARG A 45 7.55 13.46 21.95
CA ARG A 45 7.05 14.80 22.27
C ARG A 45 8.18 15.83 22.32
N GLU A 46 9.30 15.51 22.98
CA GLU A 46 10.48 16.38 23.05
C GLU A 46 11.01 16.74 21.65
N ILE A 47 11.06 15.77 20.72
CA ILE A 47 11.47 16.02 19.33
C ILE A 47 10.50 16.96 18.61
N CYS A 48 9.22 16.88 18.93
CA CYS A 48 8.16 17.69 18.33
C CYS A 48 7.90 19.00 19.05
N ASP A 49 8.57 19.30 20.17
CA ASP A 49 8.14 20.36 21.10
C ASP A 49 7.97 21.73 20.42
N SER A 50 8.91 22.10 19.53
CA SER A 50 8.83 23.36 18.77
C SER A 50 7.74 23.38 17.69
N ASN A 51 7.20 22.22 17.32
CA ASN A 51 6.30 22.01 16.18
C ASN A 51 5.01 21.26 16.59
N LEU A 52 4.63 21.28 17.88
CA LEU A 52 3.40 20.61 18.35
C LEU A 52 2.14 21.17 17.67
N ILE A 53 2.18 22.45 17.25
CA ILE A 53 1.11 23.10 16.48
C ILE A 53 0.77 22.34 15.19
N ASP A 54 1.73 21.65 14.57
CA ASP A 54 1.47 20.88 13.35
C ASP A 54 0.52 19.71 13.58
N PHE A 55 0.38 19.26 14.84
CA PHE A 55 -0.53 18.19 15.24
C PHE A 55 -1.95 18.68 15.58
N GLU A 56 -2.17 20.00 15.60
CA GLU A 56 -3.51 20.60 15.75
C GLU A 56 -4.29 20.48 14.44
N ILE A 57 -4.82 19.28 14.22
CA ILE A 57 -5.57 18.90 13.02
C ILE A 57 -7.01 18.59 13.44
N THR A 58 -7.99 19.13 12.71
CA THR A 58 -9.41 18.82 12.94
C THR A 58 -9.63 17.30 12.91
N LYS A 59 -10.38 16.75 13.87
CA LYS A 59 -10.55 15.30 14.12
C LYS A 59 -9.32 14.55 14.63
N ASN A 60 -8.24 15.24 15.01
CA ASN A 60 -7.15 14.66 15.79
C ASN A 60 -7.26 15.06 17.27
N THR A 61 -7.19 14.08 18.17
CA THR A 61 -7.11 14.30 19.62
C THR A 61 -5.74 13.87 20.13
N MET A 62 -5.00 14.79 20.74
CA MET A 62 -3.72 14.49 21.39
C MET A 62 -3.97 13.83 22.74
N VAL A 63 -3.38 12.65 22.97
CA VAL A 63 -3.52 11.88 24.21
C VAL A 63 -2.16 11.71 24.86
N THR A 64 -2.04 12.22 26.09
CA THR A 64 -0.77 12.32 26.80
C THR A 64 -0.58 11.26 27.90
N GLY A 65 -1.64 10.53 28.24
CA GLY A 65 -1.65 9.51 29.29
C GLY A 65 -3.05 9.02 29.62
N TYR A 66 -3.19 8.33 30.75
CA TYR A 66 -4.50 7.92 31.27
C TYR A 66 -5.33 9.13 31.69
N SER A 67 -6.62 9.14 31.33
CA SER A 67 -7.56 10.14 31.84
C SER A 67 -7.69 9.97 33.36
N ARG A 68 -7.57 11.08 34.09
CA ARG A 68 -7.79 11.12 35.54
C ARG A 68 -9.28 11.01 35.90
N GLU A 69 -10.15 11.28 34.93
CA GLU A 69 -11.61 11.34 35.08
C GLU A 69 -12.29 10.03 34.63
N GLY A 70 -11.50 9.00 34.26
CA GLY A 70 -12.02 7.69 33.89
C GLY A 70 -12.58 7.59 32.46
N GLU A 71 -12.44 8.64 31.64
CA GLU A 71 -12.80 8.60 30.23
C GLU A 71 -11.96 7.55 29.49
N LYS A 72 -12.66 6.62 28.82
CA LYS A 72 -12.04 5.62 27.97
C LYS A 72 -11.95 6.18 26.56
N LEU A 73 -10.78 6.03 25.93
CA LEU A 73 -10.66 6.28 24.50
C LEU A 73 -11.63 5.37 23.72
N PRO A 74 -12.19 5.83 22.60
CA PRO A 74 -13.03 4.99 21.76
C PRO A 74 -12.23 3.83 21.21
N LEU A 75 -12.90 2.71 21.00
CA LEU A 75 -12.29 1.51 20.46
C LEU A 75 -11.71 1.76 19.06
N GLU A 76 -10.44 1.43 18.89
CA GLU A 76 -9.70 1.62 17.65
C GLU A 76 -10.08 0.58 16.57
N ASP A 77 -10.14 1.02 15.32
CA ASP A 77 -10.18 0.14 14.15
C ASP A 77 -8.75 -0.28 13.75
N LEU A 78 -7.77 0.60 13.98
CA LEU A 78 -6.36 0.39 13.64
C LEU A 78 -5.43 1.22 14.53
N VAL A 79 -4.26 0.66 14.85
CA VAL A 79 -3.12 1.37 15.44
C VAL A 79 -2.00 1.49 14.43
N LEU A 80 -1.53 2.71 14.21
CA LEU A 80 -0.29 2.99 13.49
C LEU A 80 0.81 3.33 14.50
N VAL A 81 1.88 2.55 14.56
CA VAL A 81 3.09 2.87 15.32
C VAL A 81 4.16 3.36 14.36
N ALA A 82 4.27 4.69 14.23
CA ALA A 82 5.20 5.34 13.31
C ALA A 82 5.65 6.68 13.91
N PRO A 83 6.95 7.00 13.89
CA PRO A 83 8.05 6.04 13.80
C PRO A 83 8.00 5.04 14.96
N CYS A 84 8.44 3.82 14.73
CA CYS A 84 8.71 2.81 15.77
C CYS A 84 10.22 2.65 15.95
N THR A 85 10.77 3.19 17.04
CA THR A 85 12.21 3.08 17.36
C THR A 85 12.62 1.64 17.68
N PHE A 86 13.92 1.35 17.59
CA PHE A 86 14.51 0.08 18.05
C PHE A 86 14.02 -0.31 19.46
N ASN A 87 14.06 0.63 20.41
CA ASN A 87 13.59 0.42 21.78
C ASN A 87 12.11 0.01 21.83
N THR A 88 11.23 0.75 21.14
CA THR A 88 9.79 0.46 21.16
C THR A 88 9.49 -0.87 20.47
N LEU A 89 10.12 -1.16 19.33
CA LEU A 89 9.96 -2.42 18.61
C LEU A 89 10.29 -3.62 19.51
N ASN A 90 11.38 -3.54 20.27
CA ASN A 90 11.80 -4.62 21.15
C ASN A 90 10.96 -4.71 22.43
N LYS A 91 10.44 -3.59 22.94
CA LYS A 91 9.44 -3.62 24.02
C LYS A 91 8.17 -4.32 23.59
N ILE A 92 7.67 -4.03 22.38
CA ILE A 92 6.49 -4.70 21.82
C ILE A 92 6.74 -6.21 21.75
N SER A 93 7.86 -6.65 21.15
CA SER A 93 8.16 -8.08 20.98
C SER A 93 8.40 -8.82 22.31
N ALA A 94 8.80 -8.11 23.36
CA ALA A 94 8.97 -8.65 24.71
C ALA A 94 7.70 -8.57 25.59
N GLY A 95 6.62 -7.94 25.10
CA GLY A 95 5.40 -7.73 25.89
C GLY A 95 5.54 -6.67 26.99
N ILE A 96 6.53 -5.78 26.88
CA ILE A 96 6.78 -4.72 27.87
C ILE A 96 5.84 -3.54 27.61
N ALA A 97 4.95 -3.28 28.57
CA ALA A 97 3.93 -2.23 28.56
C ALA A 97 4.16 -1.21 29.70
N ASP A 98 5.37 -0.64 29.76
CA ASP A 98 5.83 0.24 30.84
C ASP A 98 5.58 1.75 30.61
N THR A 99 4.98 2.11 29.48
CA THR A 99 4.58 3.48 29.15
C THR A 99 3.16 3.48 28.61
N TYR A 100 2.50 4.65 28.58
CA TYR A 100 1.16 4.74 27.99
C TYR A 100 1.13 4.28 26.51
N PRO A 101 2.03 4.73 25.61
CA PRO A 101 2.11 4.20 24.25
C PRO A 101 2.27 2.67 24.19
N THR A 102 3.22 2.09 24.94
CA THR A 102 3.47 0.63 24.89
C THR A 102 2.31 -0.16 25.48
N THR A 103 1.60 0.39 26.47
CA THR A 103 0.38 -0.23 27.02
C THR A 103 -0.76 -0.23 26.01
N VAL A 104 -1.00 0.89 25.32
CA VAL A 104 -2.02 0.97 24.26
C VAL A 104 -1.71 -0.03 23.15
N ILE A 105 -0.45 -0.12 22.71
CA ILE A 105 -0.03 -1.10 21.69
C ILE A 105 -0.29 -2.53 22.18
N ALA A 106 0.16 -2.89 23.38
CA ALA A 106 -0.01 -4.24 23.92
C ALA A 106 -1.50 -4.62 24.05
N SER A 107 -2.33 -3.69 24.55
CA SER A 107 -3.79 -3.86 24.64
C SER A 107 -4.43 -4.08 23.26
N SER A 108 -4.02 -3.29 22.27
CA SER A 108 -4.53 -3.39 20.89
C SER A 108 -4.21 -4.73 20.26
N ILE A 109 -2.97 -5.23 20.46
CA ILE A 109 -2.55 -6.56 20.02
C ILE A 109 -3.38 -7.65 20.73
N GLY A 110 -3.55 -7.56 22.05
CA GLY A 110 -4.37 -8.48 22.83
C GLY A 110 -5.84 -8.52 22.39
N ASN A 111 -6.39 -7.36 21.99
CA ASN A 111 -7.73 -7.20 21.43
C ASN A 111 -7.82 -7.58 19.94
N LYS A 112 -6.77 -8.14 19.35
CA LYS A 112 -6.69 -8.57 17.94
C LYS A 112 -7.00 -7.44 16.95
N ARG A 113 -6.60 -6.21 17.29
CA ARG A 113 -6.74 -5.04 16.41
C ARG A 113 -5.68 -5.05 15.32
N LYS A 114 -5.97 -4.34 14.23
CA LYS A 114 -4.99 -4.13 13.16
C LYS A 114 -3.90 -3.21 13.68
N VAL A 115 -2.66 -3.69 13.72
CA VAL A 115 -1.51 -2.90 14.16
C VAL A 115 -0.51 -2.81 13.01
N VAL A 116 -0.25 -1.59 12.54
CA VAL A 116 0.73 -1.28 11.50
C VAL A 116 1.93 -0.62 12.17
N ILE A 117 3.13 -1.12 11.93
CA ILE A 117 4.35 -0.64 12.56
C ILE A 117 5.33 -0.22 11.46
N ALA A 118 5.85 0.99 11.54
CA ALA A 118 6.86 1.53 10.64
C ALA A 118 8.18 1.75 11.42
N PRO A 119 9.13 0.80 11.37
CA PRO A 119 10.40 0.91 12.06
C PRO A 119 11.22 2.11 11.57
N ALA A 120 11.88 2.79 12.51
CA ALA A 120 12.75 3.92 12.24
C ALA A 120 13.98 3.85 13.17
N MET A 121 15.13 3.46 12.59
CA MET A 121 16.41 3.30 13.30
C MET A 121 17.56 3.40 12.30
N ASN A 122 18.79 3.54 12.78
CA ASN A 122 19.99 3.53 11.93
C ASN A 122 20.34 2.11 11.46
N SER A 123 21.29 1.99 10.53
CA SER A 123 21.68 0.71 9.93
C SER A 123 22.17 -0.32 10.95
N THR A 124 22.99 0.09 11.92
CA THR A 124 23.52 -0.82 12.94
C THR A 124 22.43 -1.38 13.85
N MET A 125 21.42 -0.58 14.22
CA MET A 125 20.26 -1.07 14.95
C MET A 125 19.36 -1.96 14.10
N TRP A 126 19.25 -1.71 12.79
CA TRP A 126 18.48 -2.55 11.88
C TRP A 126 19.10 -3.94 11.72
N GLU A 127 20.43 -4.00 11.61
CA GLU A 127 21.22 -5.23 11.50
C GLU A 127 21.32 -6.01 12.81
N HIS A 128 21.00 -5.38 13.95
CA HIS A 128 21.01 -6.04 15.25
C HIS A 128 20.11 -7.29 15.25
N PRO A 129 20.57 -8.48 15.71
CA PRO A 129 19.80 -9.73 15.65
C PRO A 129 18.40 -9.62 16.27
N GLN A 130 18.32 -8.97 17.44
CA GLN A 130 17.05 -8.69 18.12
C GLN A 130 16.01 -7.98 17.23
N THR A 131 16.40 -7.11 16.31
CA THR A 131 15.45 -6.42 15.41
C THR A 131 14.72 -7.42 14.52
N GLN A 132 15.46 -8.35 13.92
CA GLN A 132 14.89 -9.36 13.02
C GLN A 132 14.02 -10.36 13.79
N GLU A 133 14.45 -10.77 14.99
CA GLU A 133 13.66 -11.62 15.88
C GLU A 133 12.37 -10.94 16.34
N SER A 134 12.46 -9.66 16.73
CA SER A 134 11.31 -8.84 17.14
C SER A 134 10.31 -8.69 16.00
N ILE A 135 10.77 -8.37 14.79
CA ILE A 135 9.92 -8.29 13.59
C ILE A 135 9.19 -9.61 13.36
N LYS A 136 9.92 -10.74 13.36
CA LYS A 136 9.34 -12.06 13.14
C LYS A 136 8.25 -12.40 14.16
N ARG A 137 8.52 -12.12 15.45
CA ARG A 137 7.56 -12.37 16.54
C ARG A 137 6.33 -11.46 16.45
N ILE A 138 6.54 -10.19 16.16
CA ILE A 138 5.45 -9.23 16.01
C ILE A 138 4.55 -9.59 14.81
N GLN A 139 5.15 -10.02 13.70
CA GLN A 139 4.42 -10.51 12.53
C GLN A 139 3.62 -11.77 12.84
N SER A 140 4.14 -12.69 13.68
CA SER A 140 3.39 -13.89 14.06
C SER A 140 2.15 -13.59 14.93
N TRP A 141 2.07 -12.39 15.52
CA TRP A 141 0.87 -11.88 16.20
C TRP A 141 -0.14 -11.20 15.27
N GLY A 142 0.12 -11.16 13.95
CA GLY A 142 -0.76 -10.55 12.96
C GLY A 142 -0.53 -9.05 12.75
N CYS A 143 0.53 -8.48 13.34
CA CYS A 143 0.90 -7.09 13.10
C CYS A 143 1.56 -6.93 11.71
N LYS A 144 1.30 -5.81 11.04
CA LYS A 144 1.87 -5.47 9.73
C LYS A 144 3.12 -4.61 9.91
N ILE A 145 4.26 -5.06 9.39
CA ILE A 145 5.48 -4.26 9.32
C ILE A 145 5.56 -3.54 7.97
N VAL A 146 5.73 -2.21 8.00
CA VAL A 146 6.12 -1.40 6.85
C VAL A 146 7.63 -1.28 6.87
N TYR A 147 8.30 -2.11 6.08
CA TYR A 147 9.77 -2.15 6.05
C TYR A 147 10.37 -0.79 5.67
N PRO A 148 11.49 -0.40 6.32
CA PRO A 148 12.19 0.85 6.04
C PRO A 148 12.73 0.88 4.61
N GLU A 149 13.12 2.08 4.16
CA GLU A 149 14.00 2.22 3.01
C GLU A 149 15.42 1.83 3.41
N ILE A 150 15.97 0.87 2.67
CA ILE A 150 17.30 0.32 2.90
C ILE A 150 18.12 0.63 1.64
N SER A 151 19.21 1.36 1.81
CA SER A 151 20.27 1.52 0.80
C SER A 151 21.61 1.10 1.38
N LEU A 152 22.65 1.07 0.55
CA LEU A 152 24.02 0.78 1.00
C LEU A 152 24.50 1.75 2.10
N GLU A 153 23.99 2.98 2.10
CA GLU A 153 24.47 4.05 2.98
C GLU A 153 23.60 4.25 4.22
N ARG A 154 22.31 3.90 4.17
CA ARG A 154 21.37 4.20 5.26
C ARG A 154 20.16 3.29 5.30
N VAL A 155 19.68 3.07 6.51
CA VAL A 155 18.32 2.60 6.81
C VAL A 155 17.50 3.78 7.33
N THR A 156 16.32 4.03 6.76
CA THR A 156 15.42 5.08 7.23
C THR A 156 13.96 4.64 7.16
N MET A 157 13.11 5.22 7.99
CA MET A 157 11.67 4.94 7.98
C MET A 157 11.11 5.08 6.57
N ALA A 158 10.21 4.18 6.18
CA ALA A 158 9.52 4.26 4.90
C ALA A 158 8.89 5.64 4.68
N PRO A 159 8.71 6.09 3.41
CA PRO A 159 8.01 7.32 3.10
C PRO A 159 6.65 7.37 3.79
N ILE A 160 6.29 8.54 4.31
CA ILE A 160 5.04 8.71 5.06
C ILE A 160 3.82 8.34 4.18
N GLU A 161 3.94 8.54 2.87
CA GLU A 161 2.98 8.18 1.84
C GLU A 161 2.74 6.65 1.80
N LYS A 162 3.80 5.83 1.87
CA LYS A 162 3.71 4.37 1.92
C LYS A 162 3.06 3.89 3.21
N ILE A 163 3.39 4.55 4.32
CA ILE A 163 2.82 4.25 5.63
C ILE A 163 1.32 4.56 5.64
N ALA A 164 0.93 5.74 5.14
CA ALA A 164 -0.47 6.13 5.01
C ALA A 164 -1.23 5.17 4.10
N ASP A 165 -0.69 4.82 2.94
CA ASP A 165 -1.29 3.85 2.03
C ASP A 165 -1.45 2.45 2.66
N THR A 166 -0.52 2.04 3.53
CA THR A 166 -0.67 0.80 4.29
C THR A 166 -1.84 0.87 5.25
N VAL A 167 -2.08 2.02 5.91
CA VAL A 167 -3.27 2.23 6.74
C VAL A 167 -4.54 2.19 5.91
N PHE A 168 -4.58 2.93 4.79
CA PHE A 168 -5.72 2.92 3.88
C PHE A 168 -6.03 1.51 3.36
N SER A 169 -5.06 0.77 2.84
CA SER A 169 -5.28 -0.60 2.33
C SER A 169 -5.82 -1.57 3.39
N ASN A 170 -5.58 -1.30 4.68
CA ASN A 170 -6.10 -2.09 5.80
C ASN A 170 -7.53 -1.69 6.22
N LEU A 171 -7.96 -0.46 5.95
CA LEU A 171 -9.27 0.06 6.38
C LEU A 171 -10.27 0.29 5.23
N ALA A 172 -9.78 0.69 4.05
CA ALA A 172 -10.53 1.00 2.84
C ALA A 172 -9.70 0.65 1.59
N LYS A 173 -9.94 -0.53 1.01
CA LYS A 173 -9.19 -1.03 -0.16
C LYS A 173 -9.42 -0.21 -1.43
N ILE A 174 -10.63 0.32 -1.62
CA ILE A 174 -10.97 1.20 -2.74
C ILE A 174 -10.94 2.64 -2.27
N ARG A 175 -10.22 3.47 -3.02
CA ARG A 175 -9.96 4.89 -2.71
C ARG A 175 -10.39 5.84 -3.81
N TYR A 176 -11.15 5.35 -4.78
CA TYR A 176 -11.75 6.13 -5.85
C TYR A 176 -13.27 5.93 -5.86
N GLU A 177 -13.99 6.90 -6.39
CA GLU A 177 -15.43 6.78 -6.57
C GLU A 177 -15.74 5.81 -7.70
N SER A 178 -16.67 4.88 -7.47
CA SER A 178 -17.07 3.92 -8.49
C SER A 178 -18.57 3.67 -8.45
N GLU A 179 -19.12 3.27 -9.59
CA GLU A 179 -20.52 2.86 -9.72
C GLU A 179 -20.61 1.61 -10.61
N ARG A 180 -21.24 0.60 -10.04
CA ARG A 180 -21.59 -0.63 -10.75
C ARG A 180 -22.80 -0.37 -11.63
N ILE A 181 -22.67 -0.69 -12.91
CA ILE A 181 -23.80 -0.75 -13.84
C ILE A 181 -24.14 -2.20 -14.17
N ASP A 182 -25.35 -2.42 -14.67
CA ASP A 182 -25.87 -3.77 -14.91
C ASP A 182 -25.02 -4.57 -15.89
N ILE A 183 -24.89 -5.85 -15.57
CA ILE A 183 -24.28 -6.85 -16.43
C ILE A 183 -25.17 -7.05 -17.66
N ASN A 184 -24.55 -7.12 -18.84
CA ASN A 184 -25.22 -7.32 -20.12
C ASN A 184 -24.47 -8.34 -20.99
N ASP A 185 -25.02 -8.65 -22.16
CA ASP A 185 -24.44 -9.62 -23.09
C ASP A 185 -23.03 -9.20 -23.58
N GLU A 186 -22.78 -7.90 -23.71
CA GLU A 186 -21.46 -7.36 -24.04
C GLU A 186 -20.42 -7.80 -22.99
N TYR A 187 -20.72 -7.62 -21.70
CA TYR A 187 -19.84 -8.06 -20.62
C TYR A 187 -19.63 -9.57 -20.67
N THR A 188 -20.71 -10.35 -20.75
CA THR A 188 -20.62 -11.82 -20.73
C THR A 188 -19.77 -12.35 -21.89
N LYS A 189 -19.94 -11.78 -23.09
CA LYS A 189 -19.13 -12.12 -24.28
C LYS A 189 -17.66 -11.77 -24.07
N LEU A 190 -17.35 -10.54 -23.65
CA LEU A 190 -15.97 -10.08 -23.44
C LEU A 190 -15.24 -10.91 -22.39
N ILE A 191 -15.89 -11.26 -21.28
CA ILE A 191 -15.28 -12.11 -20.25
C ILE A 191 -15.05 -13.52 -20.79
N LYS A 192 -16.03 -14.11 -21.50
CA LYS A 192 -15.87 -15.45 -22.09
C LYS A 192 -14.69 -15.51 -23.06
N GLU A 193 -14.47 -14.47 -23.86
CA GLU A 193 -13.38 -14.39 -24.85
C GLU A 193 -12.00 -14.19 -24.22
N ASN A 194 -11.89 -13.53 -23.06
CA ASN A 194 -10.60 -13.14 -22.48
C ASN A 194 -10.21 -13.94 -21.22
N HIS A 195 -11.14 -14.63 -20.57
CA HIS A 195 -10.89 -15.30 -19.28
C HIS A 195 -9.75 -16.32 -19.33
N ALA A 196 -9.65 -17.12 -20.39
CA ALA A 196 -8.61 -18.14 -20.52
C ALA A 196 -7.19 -17.52 -20.55
N GLU A 197 -7.00 -16.40 -21.24
CA GLU A 197 -5.73 -15.67 -21.30
C GLU A 197 -5.36 -15.11 -19.93
N PHE A 198 -6.29 -14.41 -19.26
CA PHE A 198 -6.07 -13.86 -17.91
C PHE A 198 -5.69 -14.94 -16.91
N ARG A 199 -6.41 -16.07 -16.92
CA ARG A 199 -6.12 -17.19 -16.02
C ARG A 199 -4.75 -17.82 -16.29
N ARG A 200 -4.38 -18.00 -17.55
CA ARG A 200 -3.07 -18.55 -17.94
C ARG A 200 -1.94 -17.63 -17.47
N ILE A 201 -1.99 -16.35 -17.83
CA ILE A 201 -0.96 -15.37 -17.47
C ILE A 201 -0.85 -15.24 -15.95
N GLY A 202 -1.99 -15.14 -15.26
CA GLY A 202 -2.01 -15.06 -13.80
C GLY A 202 -1.38 -16.29 -13.14
N GLY A 203 -1.68 -17.49 -13.64
CA GLY A 203 -1.02 -18.73 -13.18
C GLY A 203 0.49 -18.68 -13.35
N SER A 204 0.97 -18.31 -14.54
CA SER A 204 2.41 -18.19 -14.82
C SER A 204 3.12 -17.12 -13.98
N MET A 205 2.42 -16.04 -13.58
CA MET A 205 2.97 -15.06 -12.64
C MET A 205 3.22 -15.66 -11.25
N VAL A 206 2.33 -16.53 -10.77
CA VAL A 206 2.51 -17.21 -9.48
C VAL A 206 3.65 -18.23 -9.57
N ASP A 207 3.73 -18.98 -10.68
CA ASP A 207 4.80 -19.97 -10.89
C ASP A 207 6.20 -19.33 -10.88
N LEU A 208 6.32 -18.08 -11.33
CA LEU A 208 7.57 -17.31 -11.35
C LEU A 208 7.79 -16.43 -10.12
N ASP A 209 6.95 -16.55 -9.09
CA ASP A 209 7.01 -15.72 -7.88
C ASP A 209 6.95 -14.19 -8.16
N LEU A 210 6.25 -13.82 -9.24
CA LEU A 210 5.97 -12.42 -9.59
C LEU A 210 4.79 -11.86 -8.79
N THR A 211 3.96 -12.72 -8.20
CA THR A 211 2.91 -12.33 -7.28
C THR A 211 2.58 -13.45 -6.30
N ARG A 212 2.02 -13.08 -5.14
CA ARG A 212 1.54 -14.02 -4.12
C ARG A 212 0.16 -13.61 -3.61
N GLY A 213 -0.68 -14.60 -3.30
CA GLY A 213 -2.00 -14.36 -2.72
C GLY A 213 -2.90 -13.52 -3.62
N SER A 214 -3.36 -12.38 -3.12
CA SER A 214 -4.21 -11.43 -3.85
C SER A 214 -3.46 -10.19 -4.36
N ALA A 215 -2.13 -10.25 -4.41
CA ALA A 215 -1.31 -9.14 -4.87
C ALA A 215 -1.29 -9.10 -6.41
N GLY A 216 -0.96 -7.93 -6.97
CA GLY A 216 -0.86 -7.73 -8.41
C GLY A 216 -2.21 -7.53 -9.10
N CYS A 217 -2.15 -7.19 -10.38
CA CYS A 217 -3.31 -6.88 -11.19
C CYS A 217 -3.04 -7.16 -12.66
N LEU A 218 -4.05 -7.68 -13.37
CA LEU A 218 -4.03 -7.82 -14.82
C LEU A 218 -5.05 -6.88 -15.44
N SER A 219 -4.69 -6.18 -16.51
CA SER A 219 -5.64 -5.43 -17.31
C SER A 219 -5.38 -5.49 -18.80
N LYS A 220 -6.46 -5.40 -19.57
CA LYS A 220 -6.44 -5.42 -21.04
C LYS A 220 -7.49 -4.48 -21.61
N ARG A 221 -7.10 -3.68 -22.60
CA ARG A 221 -8.00 -2.87 -23.42
C ARG A 221 -8.85 -3.79 -24.29
N VAL A 222 -10.16 -3.55 -24.29
CA VAL A 222 -11.12 -4.26 -25.13
C VAL A 222 -12.03 -3.26 -25.83
N LYS A 223 -12.87 -3.74 -26.76
CA LYS A 223 -13.86 -2.88 -27.40
C LYS A 223 -14.77 -2.29 -26.32
N GLY A 224 -14.81 -0.96 -26.23
CA GLY A 224 -15.70 -0.24 -25.31
C GLY A 224 -15.28 -0.20 -23.85
N GLY A 225 -14.02 -0.52 -23.51
CA GLY A 225 -13.49 -0.39 -22.14
C GLY A 225 -12.19 -1.13 -21.86
N TYR A 226 -12.01 -1.52 -20.60
CA TYR A 226 -10.86 -2.27 -20.11
C TYR A 226 -11.35 -3.42 -19.24
N ILE A 227 -10.86 -4.63 -19.47
CA ILE A 227 -11.02 -5.72 -18.50
C ILE A 227 -9.92 -5.56 -17.46
N VAL A 228 -10.28 -5.56 -16.18
CA VAL A 228 -9.38 -5.44 -15.03
C VAL A 228 -9.71 -6.55 -14.04
N SER A 229 -8.71 -7.20 -13.47
CA SER A 229 -8.93 -8.14 -12.35
C SER A 229 -9.56 -7.41 -11.16
N SER A 230 -10.50 -8.04 -10.48
CA SER A 230 -11.22 -7.41 -9.38
C SER A 230 -10.37 -7.27 -8.11
N THR A 231 -10.74 -6.33 -7.24
CA THR A 231 -10.06 -6.14 -5.95
C THR A 231 -10.13 -7.39 -5.08
N GLY A 232 -8.97 -7.80 -4.54
CA GLY A 232 -8.85 -8.98 -3.68
C GLY A 232 -8.92 -10.32 -4.42
N ALA A 233 -8.93 -10.32 -5.76
CA ALA A 233 -8.88 -11.55 -6.53
C ALA A 233 -7.50 -12.22 -6.43
N HIS A 234 -7.47 -13.55 -6.45
CA HIS A 234 -6.25 -14.32 -6.54
C HIS A 234 -5.80 -14.42 -8.00
N VAL A 235 -4.82 -13.61 -8.40
CA VAL A 235 -4.39 -13.49 -9.80
C VAL A 235 -4.02 -14.85 -10.42
N GLY A 236 -3.43 -15.77 -9.64
CA GLY A 236 -3.11 -17.13 -10.09
C GLY A 236 -4.29 -18.04 -10.43
N SER A 237 -5.51 -17.69 -10.00
CA SER A 237 -6.69 -18.56 -10.10
C SER A 237 -7.97 -17.80 -10.42
N LEU A 238 -7.86 -16.74 -11.23
CA LEU A 238 -8.99 -15.86 -11.58
C LEU A 238 -10.19 -16.64 -12.12
N SER A 239 -11.34 -16.47 -11.49
CA SER A 239 -12.63 -16.89 -12.04
C SER A 239 -13.21 -15.85 -12.98
N PRO A 240 -14.17 -16.20 -13.86
CA PRO A 240 -14.84 -15.21 -14.72
C PRO A 240 -15.50 -14.06 -13.94
N LYS A 241 -15.97 -14.33 -12.71
CA LYS A 241 -16.61 -13.33 -11.83
C LYS A 241 -15.62 -12.32 -11.24
N GLU A 242 -14.32 -12.59 -11.35
CA GLU A 242 -13.23 -11.75 -10.87
C GLU A 242 -12.59 -10.93 -11.99
N LEU A 243 -13.24 -10.90 -13.16
CA LEU A 243 -12.92 -9.99 -14.23
C LEU A 243 -14.03 -8.94 -14.34
N THR A 244 -13.61 -7.68 -14.26
CA THR A 244 -14.50 -6.51 -14.26
C THR A 244 -14.24 -5.67 -15.49
N LEU A 245 -15.30 -5.30 -16.20
CA LEU A 245 -15.23 -4.39 -17.35
C LEU A 245 -15.38 -2.94 -16.88
N VAL A 246 -14.28 -2.21 -16.91
CA VAL A 246 -14.25 -0.76 -16.70
C VAL A 246 -14.63 -0.07 -18.01
N LYS A 247 -15.78 0.62 -18.04
CA LYS A 247 -16.35 1.18 -19.29
C LYS A 247 -15.89 2.61 -19.54
N ARG A 248 -16.05 3.48 -18.53
CA ARG A 248 -15.87 4.92 -18.69
C ARG A 248 -15.47 5.55 -17.36
N ARG A 249 -14.67 6.61 -17.47
CA ARG A 249 -14.40 7.57 -16.41
C ARG A 249 -15.21 8.84 -16.67
N THR A 250 -15.91 9.35 -15.66
CA THR A 250 -16.58 10.66 -15.71
C THR A 250 -16.11 11.47 -14.52
N GLY A 251 -15.26 12.48 -14.75
CA GLY A 251 -14.51 13.12 -13.66
C GLY A 251 -13.56 12.11 -13.00
N GLU A 252 -13.66 11.90 -11.70
CA GLU A 252 -12.91 10.86 -10.96
C GLU A 252 -13.72 9.56 -10.77
N LYS A 253 -14.99 9.53 -11.19
CA LYS A 253 -15.88 8.38 -11.00
C LYS A 253 -15.67 7.32 -12.08
N ILE A 254 -15.48 6.08 -11.65
CA ILE A 254 -15.28 4.91 -12.52
C ILE A 254 -16.59 4.12 -12.66
N MET A 255 -17.08 3.99 -13.90
CA MET A 255 -18.24 3.16 -14.24
C MET A 255 -17.80 1.76 -14.65
N TRP A 256 -18.35 0.73 -14.03
CA TRP A 256 -17.89 -0.65 -14.25
C TRP A 256 -19.02 -1.69 -14.26
N ARG A 257 -18.80 -2.79 -15.01
CA ARG A 257 -19.67 -3.98 -15.06
C ARG A 257 -18.92 -5.20 -14.54
N GLY A 258 -19.53 -5.93 -13.63
CA GLY A 258 -18.95 -7.16 -13.09
C GLY A 258 -19.64 -7.59 -11.80
N TYR A 259 -19.10 -8.63 -11.17
CA TYR A 259 -19.61 -9.13 -9.89
C TYR A 259 -18.87 -8.53 -8.69
N LYS A 260 -17.61 -8.12 -8.89
CA LYS A 260 -16.76 -7.50 -7.87
C LYS A 260 -16.18 -6.19 -8.40
N GLU A 261 -15.89 -5.26 -7.48
CA GLU A 261 -15.26 -3.98 -7.81
C GLU A 261 -13.90 -4.18 -8.51
N PRO A 262 -13.54 -3.31 -9.45
CA PRO A 262 -12.26 -3.40 -10.14
C PRO A 262 -11.09 -3.15 -9.15
N SER A 263 -9.87 -3.53 -9.54
CA SER A 263 -8.67 -3.42 -8.68
C SER A 263 -8.46 -2.02 -8.09
N SER A 264 -7.80 -1.92 -6.93
CA SER A 264 -7.26 -0.66 -6.41
C SER A 264 -6.28 0.00 -7.39
N GLU A 265 -5.66 -0.76 -8.30
CA GLU A 265 -4.77 -0.21 -9.34
C GLU A 265 -5.49 0.54 -10.46
N THR A 266 -6.82 0.44 -10.53
CA THR A 266 -7.59 0.97 -11.67
C THR A 266 -7.29 2.43 -12.01
N PRO A 267 -7.15 3.37 -11.04
CA PRO A 267 -6.76 4.75 -11.35
C PRO A 267 -5.44 4.84 -12.12
N LEU A 268 -4.38 4.20 -11.61
CA LEU A 268 -3.06 4.18 -12.25
C LEU A 268 -3.14 3.55 -13.65
N LEU A 269 -3.82 2.41 -13.78
CA LEU A 269 -3.98 1.71 -15.06
C LEU A 269 -4.65 2.59 -16.11
N LEU A 270 -5.74 3.28 -15.75
CA LEU A 270 -6.46 4.18 -16.66
C LEU A 270 -5.60 5.36 -17.11
N GLU A 271 -4.78 5.93 -16.22
CA GLU A 271 -3.86 7.00 -16.58
C GLU A 271 -2.77 6.52 -17.52
N LEU A 272 -2.18 5.35 -17.26
CA LEU A 272 -1.17 4.77 -18.13
C LEU A 272 -1.71 4.44 -19.52
N TYR A 273 -2.93 3.89 -19.62
CA TYR A 273 -3.59 3.69 -20.91
C TYR A 273 -3.84 4.98 -21.69
N SER A 274 -4.00 6.11 -21.01
CA SER A 274 -4.15 7.43 -21.63
C SER A 274 -2.81 8.04 -22.03
N LEU A 275 -1.79 7.90 -21.19
CA LEU A 275 -0.45 8.49 -21.39
C LEU A 275 0.42 7.70 -22.37
N ILE A 276 0.09 6.42 -22.59
CA ILE A 276 0.76 5.52 -23.54
C ILE A 276 -0.30 4.87 -24.46
N PRO A 277 -0.81 5.58 -25.47
CA PRO A 277 -1.94 5.11 -26.29
C PRO A 277 -1.73 3.77 -27.01
N LYS A 278 -0.47 3.39 -27.28
CA LYS A 278 -0.11 2.11 -27.91
C LYS A 278 -0.27 0.91 -26.97
N THR A 279 -0.45 1.14 -25.67
CA THR A 279 -0.62 0.09 -24.67
C THR A 279 -2.04 -0.49 -24.74
N ASN A 280 -2.10 -1.82 -24.83
CA ASN A 280 -3.32 -2.62 -24.85
C ASN A 280 -3.39 -3.58 -23.65
N ALA A 281 -2.29 -3.85 -22.96
CA ALA A 281 -2.27 -4.66 -21.76
C ALA A 281 -1.28 -4.08 -20.75
N ILE A 282 -1.64 -4.17 -19.47
CA ILE A 282 -0.78 -3.77 -18.36
C ILE A 282 -0.84 -4.87 -17.31
N ILE A 283 0.32 -5.26 -16.81
CA ILE A 283 0.50 -6.17 -15.69
C ILE A 283 1.13 -5.38 -14.56
N HIS A 284 0.50 -5.47 -13.38
CA HIS A 284 1.09 -5.06 -12.12
C HIS A 284 1.50 -6.29 -11.33
N SER A 285 2.77 -6.38 -10.94
CA SER A 285 3.35 -7.49 -10.18
C SER A 285 3.96 -7.00 -8.86
N HIS A 286 4.27 -7.95 -7.97
CA HIS A 286 5.05 -7.70 -6.75
C HIS A 286 6.11 -8.79 -6.62
N CYS A 287 7.21 -8.63 -7.35
CA CYS A 287 8.36 -9.50 -7.18
C CYS A 287 9.36 -8.85 -6.22
N SER A 288 9.50 -9.37 -4.99
CA SER A 288 10.43 -8.77 -4.01
C SER A 288 11.86 -8.69 -4.52
N ARG A 289 12.25 -9.62 -5.40
CA ARG A 289 13.57 -9.69 -6.01
C ARG A 289 13.83 -8.62 -7.06
N MET A 290 12.79 -7.99 -7.59
CA MET A 290 12.90 -6.85 -8.50
C MET A 290 12.59 -5.54 -7.75
N THR A 291 11.48 -5.49 -7.02
CA THR A 291 11.04 -4.32 -6.25
C THR A 291 12.12 -3.81 -5.27
N TYR A 292 12.93 -4.70 -4.69
CA TYR A 292 13.93 -4.32 -3.68
C TYR A 292 15.37 -4.54 -4.12
N ASP A 293 15.63 -4.95 -5.37
CA ASP A 293 17.01 -5.04 -5.88
C ASP A 293 17.57 -3.64 -6.17
N HIS A 294 18.75 -3.37 -5.63
CA HIS A 294 19.37 -2.05 -5.69
C HIS A 294 19.72 -1.60 -7.12
N ARG A 295 20.18 -2.51 -7.98
CA ARG A 295 20.55 -2.18 -9.37
C ARG A 295 19.29 -1.90 -10.18
N MET A 296 18.27 -2.73 -10.00
CA MET A 296 16.96 -2.53 -10.63
C MET A 296 16.32 -1.21 -10.19
N GLN A 297 16.42 -0.84 -8.92
CA GLN A 297 15.91 0.44 -8.43
C GLN A 297 16.56 1.64 -9.12
N GLN A 298 17.87 1.60 -9.37
CA GLN A 298 18.59 2.70 -10.03
C GLN A 298 18.15 2.91 -11.48
N SER A 299 17.86 1.83 -12.20
CA SER A 299 17.54 1.89 -13.63
C SER A 299 16.05 2.00 -13.93
N TYR A 300 15.22 1.42 -13.06
CA TYR A 300 13.81 1.17 -13.37
C TYR A 300 12.83 1.71 -12.33
N ALA A 301 13.25 2.29 -11.21
CA ALA A 301 12.29 2.79 -10.22
C ALA A 301 11.85 4.24 -10.47
N SER A 302 10.61 4.55 -10.08
CA SER A 302 10.20 5.94 -9.83
C SER A 302 11.08 6.56 -8.73
N GLU A 303 11.32 7.86 -8.82
CA GLU A 303 12.04 8.61 -7.77
C GLU A 303 11.22 8.64 -6.48
N GLU A 304 9.91 8.83 -6.62
CA GLU A 304 8.96 8.90 -5.51
C GLU A 304 8.13 7.63 -5.38
N TYR A 305 7.56 7.43 -4.19
CA TYR A 305 6.56 6.39 -3.95
C TYR A 305 5.27 6.71 -4.74
N VAL A 306 4.77 5.69 -5.44
CA VAL A 306 3.53 5.74 -6.24
C VAL A 306 2.40 5.14 -5.42
N ARG A 307 1.35 5.91 -5.16
CA ARG A 307 0.25 5.54 -4.26
C ARG A 307 -0.79 4.63 -4.91
N TYR A 308 -1.42 3.80 -4.08
CA TYR A 308 -2.51 2.90 -4.46
C TYR A 308 -3.85 3.64 -4.53
N GLY A 309 -4.62 3.41 -5.59
CA GLY A 309 -6.02 3.80 -5.66
C GLY A 309 -6.31 5.29 -5.79
N ILE A 310 -5.32 6.10 -6.17
CA ILE A 310 -5.46 7.55 -6.38
C ILE A 310 -5.05 7.89 -7.83
N PHE A 311 -5.73 8.86 -8.43
CA PHE A 311 -5.33 9.49 -9.69
C PHE A 311 -4.16 10.48 -9.49
N GLY A 312 -3.44 10.80 -10.55
CA GLY A 312 -2.31 11.74 -10.60
C GLY A 312 -0.95 11.07 -10.43
N GLU A 313 -0.93 9.82 -9.97
CA GLU A 313 0.29 9.10 -9.60
C GLU A 313 1.08 8.58 -10.82
N ALA A 314 0.44 8.46 -12.00
CA ALA A 314 1.14 8.03 -13.21
C ALA A 314 2.30 8.97 -13.62
N ASN A 315 2.24 10.25 -13.26
CA ASN A 315 3.30 11.23 -13.55
C ASN A 315 4.65 10.86 -12.91
N LYS A 316 4.62 10.14 -11.78
CA LYS A 316 5.83 9.71 -11.06
C LYS A 316 6.57 8.56 -11.75
N ILE A 317 5.90 7.80 -12.63
CA ILE A 317 6.47 6.61 -13.27
C ILE A 317 6.53 6.71 -14.81
N ILE A 318 5.76 7.59 -15.43
CA ILE A 318 5.62 7.62 -16.91
C ILE A 318 6.95 7.78 -17.65
N ASN A 319 7.87 8.61 -17.13
CA ASN A 319 9.17 8.82 -17.77
C ASN A 319 10.05 7.56 -17.70
N VAL A 320 9.96 6.82 -16.61
CA VAL A 320 10.64 5.53 -16.44
C VAL A 320 10.10 4.50 -17.44
N LEU A 321 8.76 4.39 -17.54
CA LEU A 321 8.13 3.48 -18.52
C LEU A 321 8.55 3.81 -19.95
N ARG A 322 8.55 5.08 -20.33
CA ARG A 322 8.94 5.50 -21.70
C ARG A 322 10.39 5.16 -22.03
N LYS A 323 11.32 5.37 -21.09
CA LYS A 323 12.74 5.05 -21.26
C LYS A 323 12.99 3.54 -21.32
N ASN A 324 12.17 2.75 -20.63
CA ASN A 324 12.39 1.32 -20.44
C ASN A 324 11.38 0.44 -21.18
N ASN A 325 10.90 0.91 -22.35
CA ASN A 325 10.00 0.19 -23.24
C ASN A 325 8.75 -0.36 -22.52
N GLY A 326 8.11 0.44 -21.67
CA GLY A 326 6.89 0.09 -20.94
C GLY A 326 7.10 -0.72 -19.67
N PHE A 327 8.34 -0.93 -19.20
CA PHE A 327 8.63 -1.52 -17.89
C PHE A 327 9.05 -0.46 -16.87
N GLY A 328 8.64 -0.61 -15.61
CA GLY A 328 9.08 0.24 -14.52
C GLY A 328 8.71 -0.34 -13.16
N ILE A 329 9.41 0.11 -12.13
CA ILE A 329 9.21 -0.26 -10.74
C ILE A 329 8.60 0.93 -10.01
N LEU A 330 7.41 0.72 -9.47
CA LEU A 330 6.81 1.63 -8.52
C LEU A 330 7.60 1.49 -7.22
N ARG A 331 8.41 2.51 -6.89
CA ARG A 331 9.33 2.48 -5.74
C ARG A 331 8.62 1.95 -4.49
N LEU A 332 9.12 0.85 -3.91
CA LEU A 332 8.58 0.19 -2.70
C LEU A 332 7.13 -0.35 -2.80
N HIS A 333 6.55 -0.38 -4.00
CA HIS A 333 5.17 -0.77 -4.26
C HIS A 333 5.14 -2.08 -5.06
N GLY A 334 5.78 -2.13 -6.23
CA GLY A 334 5.73 -3.29 -7.13
C GLY A 334 6.19 -2.90 -8.54
N GLU A 335 5.94 -3.74 -9.52
CA GLU A 335 6.35 -3.48 -10.91
C GLU A 335 5.16 -3.29 -11.84
N ILE A 336 5.39 -2.55 -12.92
CA ILE A 336 4.44 -2.32 -14.00
C ILE A 336 5.11 -2.75 -15.31
N SER A 337 4.40 -3.54 -16.09
CA SER A 337 4.75 -3.87 -17.46
C SER A 337 3.58 -3.61 -18.38
N ALA A 338 3.77 -2.71 -19.33
CA ALA A 338 2.77 -2.24 -20.28
C ALA A 338 3.19 -2.58 -21.71
N ASP A 339 2.32 -3.21 -22.50
CA ASP A 339 2.59 -3.57 -23.90
C ASP A 339 1.31 -3.76 -24.74
N LYS A 340 1.45 -4.29 -25.96
CA LYS A 340 0.41 -4.54 -26.97
C LYS A 340 -0.49 -5.73 -26.64
N SER A 341 -0.03 -6.66 -25.81
CA SER A 341 -0.78 -7.84 -25.36
C SER A 341 -0.34 -8.27 -23.96
N LEU A 342 -1.13 -9.11 -23.29
CA LEU A 342 -0.75 -9.65 -21.97
C LEU A 342 0.48 -10.55 -22.09
N ASP A 343 0.62 -11.29 -23.19
CA ASP A 343 1.81 -12.11 -23.46
C ASP A 343 3.07 -11.28 -23.64
N ASP A 344 3.01 -10.15 -24.37
CA ASP A 344 4.15 -9.24 -24.54
C ASP A 344 4.55 -8.59 -23.21
N ALA A 345 3.56 -8.10 -22.45
CA ALA A 345 3.79 -7.51 -21.13
C ALA A 345 4.38 -8.54 -20.14
N PHE A 346 3.91 -9.78 -20.19
CA PHE A 346 4.41 -10.88 -19.35
C PHE A 346 5.83 -11.30 -19.75
N SER A 347 6.10 -11.45 -21.05
CA SER A 347 7.44 -11.78 -21.56
C SER A 347 8.48 -10.76 -21.15
N LYS A 348 8.09 -9.47 -21.14
CA LYS A 348 8.94 -8.38 -20.64
C LYS A 348 9.22 -8.48 -19.15
N LEU A 349 8.21 -8.81 -18.32
CA LEU A 349 8.43 -9.05 -16.90
C LEU A 349 9.40 -10.20 -16.66
N LYS A 350 9.25 -11.30 -17.40
CA LYS A 350 10.15 -12.45 -17.30
C LYS A 350 11.59 -12.07 -17.65
N SER A 351 11.81 -11.32 -18.73
CA SER A 351 13.14 -10.85 -19.11
C SER A 351 13.78 -9.96 -18.03
N ARG A 352 12.99 -9.08 -17.38
CA ARG A 352 13.47 -8.24 -16.27
C ARG A 352 13.73 -9.02 -14.99
N LEU A 353 12.97 -10.08 -14.76
CA LEU A 353 13.23 -11.00 -13.66
C LEU A 353 14.59 -11.69 -13.85
N GLU A 354 14.90 -12.17 -15.07
CA GLU A 354 16.19 -12.77 -15.40
C GLU A 354 17.36 -11.78 -15.21
N GLU A 355 17.18 -10.52 -15.61
CA GLU A 355 18.16 -9.44 -15.36
C GLU A 355 18.44 -9.23 -13.86
N ALA A 356 17.42 -9.32 -13.01
CA ALA A 356 17.60 -9.21 -11.56
C ALA A 356 18.33 -10.42 -10.93
N HIS A 357 18.49 -11.53 -11.66
CA HIS A 357 19.25 -12.71 -11.20
C HIS A 357 20.74 -12.65 -11.53
N GLY A 358 21.10 -12.04 -12.66
CA GLY A 358 22.50 -11.77 -13.02
C GLY A 358 23.03 -10.58 -12.25
#